data_AF-A0A3D2F600-F1
#
_entry.id   AF-A0A3D2F600-F1
#
_cell.length_a   1.000
_cell.length_b   1.000
_cell.length_c   1.000
_cell.angle_alpha   90.00
_cell.angle_beta   90.00
_cell.angle_gamma   90.00
#
_symmetry.space_group_name_H-M   'P 1'
#
loop_
_entity.id
_entity.type
_entity.pdbx_description
1 polymer ?
#
loop_
_entity_poly.entity_id
_entity_poly.type
_entity_poly.pdbx_seq_one_letter_code
_entity_poly.pdbx_strand_id
1 'polypeptide(L)'
;KTYWVQVEGTPSGASLAKLNNGVLLKDGKTAPAKVQQIDEPDDLWERDPPVRFRLSVPDTWISITIAEGRNRQVRRMTAAIGHPTLRLIRAQIGEWKLGDLALGKWTDV
;
A
#
# COMPACT_ATOMS: atom_id res chain seq x y z
N LYS A 1 -9.53 -1.93 -6.15
CA LYS A 1 -8.81 -0.70 -5.76
C LYS A 1 -7.34 -1.06 -5.60
N THR A 2 -6.46 -0.32 -6.26
CA THR A 2 -5.00 -0.56 -6.20
C THR A 2 -4.35 0.54 -5.40
N TYR A 3 -3.46 0.14 -4.50
CA TYR A 3 -2.70 1.02 -3.63
C TYR A 3 -1.21 0.79 -3.86
N TRP A 4 -0.44 1.87 -3.93
CA TRP A 4 1.01 1.84 -3.73
C TRP A 4 1.28 2.13 -2.26
N VAL A 5 2.05 1.25 -1.63
CA VAL A 5 2.25 1.23 -0.19
C VAL A 5 3.74 1.15 0.09
N GLN A 6 4.27 2.19 0.72
CA GLN A 6 5.61 2.12 1.28
C GLN A 6 5.51 1.52 2.69
N VAL A 7 6.25 0.46 2.95
CA VAL A 7 6.28 -0.24 4.24
C VAL A 7 7.68 -0.22 4.84
N GLU A 8 7.75 -0.29 6.17
CA GLU A 8 9.02 -0.45 6.87
C GLU A 8 9.58 -1.87 6.68
N GLY A 9 10.88 -1.95 6.42
CA GLY A 9 11.59 -3.19 6.12
C GLY A 9 11.29 -3.73 4.72
N THR A 10 11.85 -4.90 4.43
CA THR A 10 11.66 -5.62 3.16
C THR A 10 10.83 -6.89 3.40
N PRO A 11 9.54 -6.92 3.02
CA PRO A 11 8.72 -8.11 3.18
C PRO A 11 9.28 -9.29 2.39
N SER A 12 9.45 -10.43 3.06
CA SER A 12 9.79 -11.69 2.38
C SER A 12 8.67 -12.16 1.44
N GLY A 13 8.98 -13.02 0.47
CA GLY A 13 7.97 -13.66 -0.38
C GLY A 13 6.89 -14.41 0.43
N ALA A 14 7.27 -15.03 1.55
CA ALA A 14 6.31 -15.67 2.47
C ALA A 14 5.39 -14.66 3.17
N SER A 15 5.91 -13.48 3.55
CA SER A 15 5.12 -12.38 4.10
C SER A 15 4.11 -11.84 3.07
N LEU A 16 4.55 -11.65 1.82
CA LEU A 16 3.67 -11.23 0.72
C LEU A 16 2.62 -12.31 0.40
N ALA A 17 2.97 -13.59 0.48
CA ALA A 17 2.03 -14.69 0.29
C ALA A 17 0.90 -14.69 1.34
N LYS A 18 1.20 -14.33 2.61
CA LYS A 18 0.17 -14.17 3.65
C LYS A 18 -0.85 -13.09 3.26
N LEU A 19 -0.40 -11.97 2.71
CA LEU A 19 -1.31 -10.92 2.22
C LEU A 19 -2.15 -11.40 1.03
N ASN A 20 -1.53 -12.10 0.07
CA ASN A 20 -2.23 -12.64 -1.09
C ASN A 20 -3.35 -13.63 -0.68
N ASN A 21 -3.10 -14.48 0.32
CA ASN A 21 -4.05 -15.49 0.80
C ASN A 21 -5.07 -14.96 1.83
N GLY A 22 -4.94 -13.69 2.20
CA GLY A 22 -5.75 -13.05 3.24
C GLY A 22 -5.22 -13.29 4.66
N VAL A 23 -5.20 -12.22 5.45
CA VAL A 23 -4.70 -12.22 6.83
C VAL A 23 -5.85 -12.08 7.82
N LEU A 24 -5.68 -12.64 9.02
CA LEU A 24 -6.66 -12.46 10.10
C LEU A 24 -6.46 -11.08 10.75
N LEU A 25 -7.51 -10.26 10.73
CA LEU A 25 -7.58 -8.99 11.45
C LEU A 25 -8.63 -9.10 12.57
N LYS A 26 -8.71 -8.08 13.44
CA LYS A 26 -9.67 -8.03 14.56
C LYS A 26 -11.14 -8.20 14.15
N ASP A 27 -11.49 -7.70 12.97
CA ASP A 27 -12.82 -7.76 12.33
C ASP A 27 -12.94 -8.93 11.34
N GLY A 28 -12.10 -9.97 11.48
CA GLY A 28 -12.15 -11.20 10.68
C GLY A 28 -11.07 -11.32 9.62
N LYS A 29 -11.07 -12.43 8.88
CA LYS A 29 -10.12 -12.69 7.79
C LYS A 29 -10.38 -11.73 6.63
N THR A 30 -9.33 -11.21 6.00
CA THR A 30 -9.46 -10.43 4.76
C THR A 30 -9.75 -11.35 3.58
N ALA A 31 -10.40 -10.81 2.56
CA ALA A 31 -10.42 -11.48 1.26
C ALA A 31 -8.99 -11.60 0.71
N PRO A 32 -8.74 -12.53 -0.23
CA PRO A 32 -7.50 -12.55 -1.00
C PRO A 32 -7.24 -11.19 -1.66
N ALA A 33 -5.96 -10.81 -1.71
CA ALA A 33 -5.50 -9.59 -2.36
C ALA A 33 -4.50 -9.95 -3.45
N LYS A 34 -4.27 -9.07 -4.43
CA LYS A 34 -3.09 -9.17 -5.31
C LYS A 34 -2.01 -8.29 -4.74
N VAL A 35 -0.88 -8.87 -4.35
CA VAL A 35 0.23 -8.15 -3.73
C VAL A 35 1.54 -8.47 -4.43
N GLN A 36 2.27 -7.43 -4.81
CA GLN A 36 3.58 -7.53 -5.47
C GLN A 36 4.52 -6.45 -4.93
N GLN A 37 5.81 -6.78 -4.80
CA GLN A 37 6.83 -5.76 -4.62
C GLN A 37 7.00 -4.98 -5.92
N ILE A 38 7.23 -3.68 -5.81
CA ILE A 38 7.44 -2.77 -6.93
C ILE A 38 8.62 -1.85 -6.59
N ASP A 39 9.22 -1.24 -7.60
CA ASP A 39 10.10 -0.09 -7.39
C ASP A 39 9.28 1.10 -6.88
N GLU A 40 9.98 2.12 -6.34
CA GLU A 40 9.32 3.38 -6.03
C GLU A 40 8.68 3.94 -7.31
N PRO A 41 7.37 4.24 -7.31
CA PRO A 41 6.73 4.80 -8.49
C PRO A 41 7.38 6.13 -8.88
N ASP A 42 7.60 6.30 -10.19
CA ASP A 42 8.18 7.52 -10.75
C ASP A 42 7.29 8.74 -10.46
N ASP A 43 7.91 9.92 -10.40
CA ASP A 43 7.26 11.23 -10.27
C ASP A 43 6.31 11.37 -9.06
N LEU A 44 6.54 10.59 -8.00
CA LEU A 44 5.81 10.76 -6.75
C LEU A 44 6.16 12.10 -6.10
N TRP A 45 5.14 12.91 -5.86
CA TRP A 45 5.27 14.14 -5.09
C TRP A 45 5.90 13.89 -3.72
N GLU A 46 6.67 14.86 -3.22
CA GLU A 46 7.16 14.81 -1.85
C GLU A 46 6.01 14.90 -0.86
N ARG A 47 6.13 14.19 0.26
CA ARG A 47 5.15 14.24 1.34
C ARG A 47 5.59 15.27 2.38
N ASP A 48 4.71 16.21 2.70
CA ASP A 48 4.88 17.14 3.81
C ASP A 48 3.81 16.90 4.91
N PRO A 49 4.19 16.56 6.16
CA PRO A 49 5.55 16.24 6.61
C PRO A 49 6.02 14.89 6.06
N PRO A 50 7.35 14.67 5.95
CA PRO A 50 7.91 13.44 5.44
C PRO A 50 7.49 12.23 6.27
N VAL A 51 7.58 11.04 5.66
CA VAL A 51 7.40 9.78 6.39
C VAL A 51 8.40 9.70 7.54
N ARG A 52 7.99 9.12 8.66
CA ARG A 52 8.95 8.76 9.72
C ARG A 52 9.70 7.52 9.25
N PHE A 53 10.97 7.65 8.93
CA PHE A 53 11.85 6.53 8.59
C PHE A 53 12.97 6.42 9.62
N ARG A 54 13.58 5.24 9.72
CA ARG A 54 14.79 5.01 10.52
C ARG A 54 15.93 4.80 9.53
N LEU A 55 17.02 5.57 9.67
CA LEU A 55 18.18 5.46 8.78
C LEU A 55 18.76 4.04 8.67
N SER A 56 18.60 3.22 9.72
CA SER A 56 19.10 1.84 9.77
C SER A 56 18.11 0.78 9.26
N VAL A 57 16.88 1.16 8.90
CA VAL A 57 15.85 0.21 8.46
C VAL A 57 15.44 0.60 7.04
N PRO A 58 15.62 -0.30 6.05
CA PRO A 58 15.18 -0.02 4.69
C PRO A 58 13.65 0.13 4.66
N ASP A 59 13.13 0.78 3.63
CA ASP A 59 11.73 0.70 3.29
C ASP A 59 11.54 0.05 1.91
N THR A 60 10.32 -0.38 1.63
CA THR A 60 10.01 -1.10 0.39
C THR A 60 8.63 -0.69 -0.10
N TRP A 61 8.51 -0.52 -1.41
CA TRP A 61 7.24 -0.30 -2.07
C TRP A 61 6.59 -1.61 -2.47
N ILE A 62 5.30 -1.72 -2.18
CA ILE A 62 4.45 -2.82 -2.62
C ILE A 62 3.18 -2.27 -3.25
N SER A 63 2.69 -2.94 -4.28
CA SER A 63 1.33 -2.74 -4.79
C SER A 63 0.38 -3.70 -4.07
N ILE A 64 -0.78 -3.19 -3.64
CA ILE A 64 -1.85 -3.98 -3.03
C ILE A 64 -3.15 -3.68 -3.76
N THR A 65 -3.74 -4.71 -4.37
CA THR A 65 -5.09 -4.63 -4.97
C THR A 65 -6.08 -5.38 -4.10
N ILE A 66 -7.10 -4.67 -3.60
CA ILE A 66 -8.22 -5.22 -2.83
C ILE A 66 -9.58 -4.85 -3.44
N ALA A 67 -10.55 -5.75 -3.28
CA ALA A 67 -11.96 -5.51 -3.64
C ALA A 67 -12.76 -4.88 -2.48
N GLU A 68 -12.44 -5.26 -1.24
CA GLU A 68 -13.04 -4.73 -0.02
C GLU A 68 -12.56 -3.31 0.35
N GLY A 69 -13.12 -2.77 1.43
CA GLY A 69 -12.89 -1.39 1.88
C GLY A 69 -13.05 -1.21 3.38
N ARG A 70 -12.58 -2.17 4.19
CA ARG A 70 -12.69 -2.09 5.66
C ARG A 70 -11.86 -0.93 6.21
N ASN A 71 -12.22 -0.45 7.41
CA ASN A 71 -11.55 0.67 8.06
C ASN A 71 -10.03 0.43 8.12
N ARG A 72 -9.24 1.34 7.54
CA ARG A 72 -7.76 1.30 7.52
C ARG A 72 -7.18 -0.05 7.08
N GLN A 73 -7.90 -0.80 6.25
CA GLN A 73 -7.60 -2.20 5.98
C GLN A 73 -6.15 -2.43 5.53
N VAL A 74 -5.68 -1.71 4.50
CA VAL A 74 -4.32 -1.86 3.97
C VAL A 74 -3.27 -1.69 5.07
N ARG A 75 -3.42 -0.65 5.91
CA ARG A 75 -2.48 -0.38 7.02
C ARG A 75 -2.48 -1.49 8.06
N ARG A 76 -3.65 -2.06 8.35
CA ARG A 76 -3.78 -3.18 9.29
C ARG A 76 -3.23 -4.48 8.71
N MET A 77 -3.40 -4.70 7.41
CA MET A 77 -2.85 -5.85 6.70
C MET A 77 -1.31 -5.85 6.73
N THR A 78 -0.67 -4.74 6.37
CA THR A 78 0.81 -4.70 6.35
C THR A 78 1.39 -4.78 7.77
N ALA A 79 0.75 -4.14 8.76
CA ALA A 79 1.14 -4.28 10.17
C ALA A 79 1.01 -5.73 10.68
N ALA A 80 -0.02 -6.47 10.25
CA ALA A 80 -0.25 -7.85 10.66
C ALA A 80 0.84 -8.82 10.16
N ILE A 81 1.56 -8.47 9.09
CA ILE A 81 2.72 -9.23 8.61
C ILE A 81 4.06 -8.68 9.11
N GLY A 82 4.05 -7.68 10.02
CA GLY A 82 5.25 -7.10 10.62
C GLY A 82 5.87 -5.91 9.86
N HIS A 83 5.20 -5.39 8.82
CA HIS A 83 5.71 -4.33 7.95
C HIS A 83 4.75 -3.12 7.97
N PRO A 84 4.78 -2.27 9.01
CA PRO A 84 3.84 -1.16 9.13
C PRO A 84 3.93 -0.19 7.94
N THR A 85 2.79 0.34 7.52
CA THR A 85 2.70 1.29 6.39
C THR A 85 3.25 2.67 6.76
N LEU A 86 4.24 3.14 6.02
CA LEU A 86 4.81 4.49 6.09
C LEU A 86 4.01 5.48 5.22
N ARG A 87 3.79 5.12 3.94
CA ARG A 87 3.06 5.91 2.94
C ARG A 87 2.00 5.04 2.25
N LEU A 88 0.84 5.63 1.96
CA LEU A 88 -0.27 4.94 1.32
C LEU A 88 -0.89 5.84 0.26
N ILE A 89 -0.80 5.44 -1.01
CA ILE A 89 -1.35 6.15 -2.15
C ILE A 89 -2.35 5.23 -2.83
N ARG A 90 -3.56 5.72 -3.09
CA ARG A 90 -4.55 4.97 -3.85
C ARG A 90 -4.40 5.32 -5.33
N ALA A 91 -3.68 4.48 -6.06
CA ALA A 91 -3.36 4.71 -7.46
C ALA A 91 -4.51 4.37 -8.43
N GLN A 92 -5.46 3.51 -8.03
CA GLN A 92 -6.56 3.11 -8.91
C GLN A 92 -7.86 2.75 -8.17
N ILE A 93 -9.01 3.15 -8.73
CA ILE A 93 -10.36 2.74 -8.31
C ILE A 93 -11.16 2.34 -9.55
N GLY A 94 -11.50 1.05 -9.70
CA GLY A 94 -12.17 0.58 -10.92
C GLY A 94 -11.27 0.87 -12.12
N GLU A 95 -11.79 1.60 -13.10
CA GLU A 95 -11.07 2.01 -14.32
C GLU A 95 -10.26 3.31 -14.12
N TRP A 96 -10.57 4.09 -13.08
CA TRP A 96 -9.91 5.36 -12.78
C TRP A 96 -8.51 5.14 -12.22
N LYS A 97 -7.49 5.61 -12.94
CA LYS A 97 -6.09 5.63 -12.51
C LYS A 97 -5.66 7.04 -12.13
N LEU A 98 -4.69 7.13 -11.23
CA LEU A 98 -4.08 8.40 -10.85
C LEU A 98 -3.37 9.07 -12.04
N GLY A 99 -2.64 8.29 -12.84
CA GLY A 99 -1.91 8.79 -14.00
C GLY A 99 -1.00 9.97 -13.62
N ASP A 100 -1.04 11.02 -14.44
CA ASP A 100 -0.22 12.23 -14.27
C ASP A 100 -0.90 13.30 -13.42
N LEU A 101 -1.98 12.96 -12.70
CA LEU A 101 -2.72 13.92 -11.89
C LEU A 101 -1.89 14.35 -10.68
N ALA A 102 -1.43 15.60 -10.70
CA ALA A 102 -0.65 16.18 -9.61
C ALA A 102 -1.43 16.27 -8.29
N LEU A 103 -0.70 16.27 -7.16
CA LEU A 103 -1.28 16.35 -5.83
C LEU A 103 -2.22 17.56 -5.69
N GLY A 104 -3.43 17.32 -5.17
CA GLY A 104 -4.43 18.36 -4.93
C GLY A 104 -5.13 18.88 -6.18
N LYS A 105 -4.80 18.35 -7.36
CA LYS A 105 -5.50 18.66 -8.62
C LYS A 105 -6.62 17.65 -8.86
N TRP A 106 -7.53 18.02 -9.76
CA TRP A 106 -8.63 17.21 -10.23
C TRP A 106 -8.82 17.44 -11.73
N THR A 107 -9.49 16.51 -12.39
CA THR A 107 -9.89 16.60 -13.80
C THR A 107 -11.34 16.13 -13.94
N ASP A 108 -12.07 16.71 -14.89
CA ASP A 108 -13.36 16.21 -15.32
C ASP A 108 -13.20 14.91 -16.14
N VAL A 109 -14.32 14.21 -16.28
CA VAL A 109 -14.48 12.98 -17.07
C VAL A 109 -15.21 13.28 -18.36
#